data_AF-A0A8T4QT88-F1
#
_entry.id   AF-A0A8T4QT88-F1
#
_cell.length_a   1.000
_cell.length_b   1.000
_cell.length_c   1.000
_cell.angle_alpha   90.00
_cell.angle_beta   90.00
_cell.angle_gamma   90.00
#
_symmetry.space_group_name_H-M   'P 1'
#
loop_
_entity.id
_entity.type
_entity.pdbx_description
1 polymer ?
#
loop_
_entity_poly.entity_id
_entity_poly.type
_entity_poly.pdbx_seq_one_letter_code
_entity_poly.pdbx_strand_id
1 'polypeptide(L)'
;MAASELAIIILAIVGFGILAPAISYAQQRAEGKSEEIICHNSIAFRSLSTVNFAGQDVKVAPRLCKTIEKDVTGSRGEIKDEIAYKMARCWWMFNEGRHEKVLDNAADILQFLGWSSTDKPCFLCYDLKIDEKEIAEPSQQSFIPAEELFEYMSKKEHRQLKDWKYLDYIQYYGGPGELGILAKIEPQKHYGVVFLPRTTDRGEFLNWADTVIAGTGVVAGSGALGVASVVGAGACFATIGCGVAVVIGGATAAASAFYIGAHQLNEIQAFFDQDRPLSSVILTDLKNVEARCQKDLSGE
;
A
#
# COMPACT_ATOMS: atom_id res chain seq x y z
N MET A 1 50.56 18.98 12.41
CA MET A 1 49.50 18.01 12.02
C MET A 1 48.16 18.31 12.69
N ALA A 2 48.08 18.69 13.97
CA ALA A 2 46.78 19.03 14.59
C ALA A 2 46.08 20.29 14.02
N ALA A 3 46.83 21.31 13.57
CA ALA A 3 46.26 22.57 13.09
C ALA A 3 45.56 22.44 11.71
N SER A 4 46.05 21.55 10.84
CA SER A 4 45.46 21.33 9.51
C SER A 4 44.14 20.56 9.58
N GLU A 5 44.06 19.55 10.44
CA GLU A 5 42.83 18.78 10.71
C GLU A 5 41.71 19.69 11.25
N LEU A 6 42.06 20.57 12.20
CA LEU A 6 41.10 21.49 12.80
C LEU A 6 40.53 22.49 11.77
N ALA A 7 41.38 22.98 10.87
CA ALA A 7 40.94 23.88 9.80
C ALA A 7 39.96 23.21 8.83
N ILE A 8 40.19 21.94 8.47
CA ILE A 8 39.31 21.17 7.58
C ILE A 8 37.93 20.96 8.23
N ILE A 9 37.89 20.60 9.51
CA ILE A 9 36.63 20.38 10.25
C ILE A 9 35.81 21.68 10.32
N ILE A 10 36.45 22.82 10.65
CA ILE A 10 35.78 24.12 10.69
C ILE A 10 35.19 24.47 9.32
N LEU A 11 35.96 24.25 8.25
CA LEU A 11 35.52 24.58 6.89
C LEU A 11 34.36 23.68 6.44
N ALA A 12 34.35 22.40 6.83
CA ALA A 12 33.24 21.49 6.60
C ALA A 12 31.96 21.91 7.35
N ILE A 13 32.07 22.30 8.63
CA ILE A 13 30.93 22.77 9.43
C ILE A 13 30.35 24.07 8.86
N VAL A 14 31.21 25.04 8.52
CA VAL A 14 30.76 26.31 7.92
C VAL A 14 30.12 26.07 6.56
N GLY A 15 30.72 25.21 5.73
CA GLY A 15 30.14 24.82 4.45
C GLY A 15 28.76 24.18 4.61
N PHE A 16 28.61 23.25 5.54
CA PHE A 16 27.31 22.65 5.86
C PHE A 16 26.31 23.68 6.40
N GLY A 17 26.75 24.60 7.26
CA GLY A 17 25.92 25.67 7.81
C GLY A 17 25.37 26.64 6.75
N ILE A 18 26.10 26.86 5.66
CA ILE A 18 25.63 27.69 4.52
C ILE A 18 24.67 26.89 3.62
N LEU A 19 24.92 25.59 3.43
CA LEU A 19 24.09 24.75 2.55
C LEU A 19 22.77 24.33 3.21
N ALA A 20 22.76 24.10 4.52
CA ALA A 20 21.58 23.61 5.23
C ALA A 20 20.33 24.51 5.05
N PRO A 21 20.41 25.85 5.19
CA PRO A 21 19.27 26.73 4.95
C PRO A 21 18.74 26.67 3.51
N ALA A 22 19.63 26.54 2.51
CA ALA A 22 19.24 26.42 1.11
C ALA A 22 18.49 25.11 0.86
N ILE A 23 18.94 24.02 1.48
CA ILE A 23 18.28 22.71 1.42
C ILE A 23 16.93 22.77 2.13
N SER A 24 16.86 23.33 3.35
CA SER A 24 15.60 23.48 4.08
C SER A 24 14.59 24.35 3.31
N TYR A 25 15.05 25.44 2.69
CA TYR A 25 14.20 26.30 1.86
C TYR A 25 13.70 25.57 0.60
N ALA A 26 14.55 24.77 -0.05
CA ALA A 26 14.14 23.95 -1.18
C ALA A 26 13.14 22.85 -0.78
N GLN A 27 13.32 22.24 0.39
CA GLN A 27 12.41 21.23 0.93
C GLN A 27 11.02 21.81 1.26
N GLN A 28 10.96 23.02 1.81
CA GLN A 28 9.69 23.69 2.11
C GLN A 28 8.84 23.98 0.87
N ARG A 29 9.44 24.17 -0.31
CA ARG A 29 8.69 24.43 -1.56
C ARG A 29 8.29 23.17 -2.32
N ALA A 30 8.80 22.01 -1.93
CA ALA A 30 8.51 20.73 -2.56
C ALA A 30 7.42 19.96 -1.80
N GLU A 31 6.38 20.67 -1.33
CA GLU A 31 5.34 20.14 -0.44
C GLU A 31 4.76 18.82 -1.00
N GLY A 32 4.85 17.76 -0.21
CA GLY A 32 4.48 16.39 -0.56
C GLY A 32 5.53 15.60 -1.36
N LYS A 33 6.15 16.17 -2.40
CA LYS A 33 7.12 15.40 -3.23
C LYS A 33 8.42 15.11 -2.48
N SER A 34 8.87 16.04 -1.64
CA SER A 34 10.06 15.82 -0.80
C SER A 34 9.83 14.69 0.21
N GLU A 35 8.64 14.62 0.81
CA GLU A 35 8.29 13.60 1.80
C GLU A 35 8.26 12.20 1.17
N GLU A 36 7.69 12.08 -0.04
CA GLU A 36 7.70 10.84 -0.80
C GLU A 36 9.13 10.37 -1.12
N ILE A 37 10.01 11.28 -1.54
CA ILE A 37 11.41 10.97 -1.88
C ILE A 37 12.20 10.58 -0.62
N ILE A 38 12.02 11.31 0.49
CA ILE A 38 12.66 11.00 1.77
C ILE A 38 12.21 9.63 2.26
N CYS A 39 10.91 9.34 2.21
CA CYS A 39 10.38 8.03 2.56
C CYS A 39 11.00 6.94 1.69
N HIS A 40 10.87 7.05 0.36
CA HIS A 40 11.43 6.10 -0.61
C HIS A 40 12.91 5.81 -0.36
N ASN A 41 13.72 6.87 -0.24
CA ASN A 41 15.16 6.74 -0.04
C ASN A 41 15.49 6.16 1.34
N SER A 42 14.71 6.48 2.38
CA SER A 42 14.90 5.87 3.71
C SER A 42 14.60 4.38 3.69
N ILE A 43 13.56 3.94 2.97
CA ILE A 43 13.24 2.53 2.81
C ILE A 43 14.32 1.81 1.99
N ALA A 44 14.77 2.40 0.89
CA ALA A 44 15.84 1.85 0.06
C ALA A 44 17.17 1.78 0.82
N PHE A 45 17.51 2.81 1.59
CA PHE A 45 18.73 2.81 2.41
C PHE A 45 18.63 1.77 3.53
N ARG A 46 17.45 1.61 4.13
CA ARG A 46 17.20 0.61 5.17
C ARG A 46 17.35 -0.82 4.67
N SER A 47 16.91 -1.11 3.45
CA SER A 47 17.11 -2.44 2.85
C SER A 47 18.58 -2.75 2.57
N LEU A 48 19.40 -1.73 2.29
CA LEU A 48 20.85 -1.85 2.10
C LEU A 48 21.64 -1.87 3.42
N SER A 49 21.08 -1.34 4.51
CA SER A 49 21.76 -1.17 5.81
C SER A 49 21.70 -2.40 6.73
N THR A 50 21.44 -3.59 6.19
CA THR A 50 21.40 -4.81 6.97
C THR A 50 22.83 -5.18 7.39
N VAL A 51 23.11 -5.13 8.69
CA VAL A 51 24.38 -5.56 9.28
C VAL A 51 24.17 -6.82 10.10
N ASN A 52 25.02 -7.82 9.90
CA ASN A 52 24.97 -9.02 10.73
C ASN A 52 25.71 -8.75 12.04
N PHE A 53 24.98 -8.67 13.15
CA PHE A 53 25.53 -8.51 14.49
C PHE A 53 25.14 -9.72 15.33
N ALA A 54 26.13 -10.46 15.83
CA ALA A 54 25.92 -11.68 16.62
C ALA A 54 24.99 -12.72 15.94
N GLY A 55 25.05 -12.84 14.61
CA GLY A 55 24.23 -13.78 13.85
C GLY A 55 22.80 -13.30 13.58
N GLN A 56 22.44 -12.08 14.01
CA GLN A 56 21.17 -11.44 13.70
C GLN A 56 21.37 -10.31 12.70
N ASP A 57 20.48 -10.24 11.71
CA ASP A 57 20.48 -9.20 10.69
C ASP A 57 19.75 -7.95 11.23
N VAL A 58 20.51 -6.92 11.55
CA VAL A 58 20.00 -5.68 12.15
C VAL A 58 19.96 -4.58 11.10
N LYS A 59 18.82 -3.90 10.96
CA LYS A 59 18.67 -2.75 10.04
C LYS A 59 18.94 -1.45 10.79
N VAL A 60 20.07 -0.79 10.50
CA VAL A 60 20.54 0.39 11.25
C VAL A 60 19.96 1.72 10.77
N ALA A 61 19.45 1.78 9.54
CA ALA A 61 18.89 3.03 9.03
C ALA A 61 17.49 3.31 9.60
N PRO A 62 17.22 4.54 10.07
CA PRO A 62 15.87 4.93 10.48
C PRO A 62 14.94 5.02 9.27
N ARG A 63 13.65 4.78 9.51
CA ARG A 63 12.59 5.02 8.53
C ARG A 63 12.15 6.46 8.69
N LEU A 64 12.07 7.21 7.59
CA LEU A 64 11.73 8.64 7.62
C LEU A 64 10.39 8.91 6.92
N CYS A 65 9.51 7.92 6.90
CA CYS A 65 8.20 8.03 6.30
C CYS A 65 7.19 8.66 7.26
N LYS A 66 6.37 9.57 6.76
CA LYS A 66 5.22 10.15 7.45
C LYS A 66 4.00 10.07 6.54
N THR A 67 2.81 9.95 7.12
CA THR A 67 1.55 10.10 6.38
C THR A 67 1.50 11.49 5.76
N ILE A 68 1.18 11.53 4.47
CA ILE A 68 1.07 12.78 3.72
C ILE A 68 -0.42 13.13 3.56
N GLU A 69 -0.84 14.25 4.12
CA GLU A 69 -2.19 14.77 3.96
C GLU A 69 -2.36 15.43 2.58
N LYS A 70 -3.44 15.09 1.87
CA LYS A 70 -3.76 15.67 0.56
C LYS A 70 -5.25 15.91 0.39
N ASP A 71 -5.59 17.16 0.06
CA ASP A 71 -6.90 17.49 -0.49
C ASP A 71 -6.97 17.06 -1.96
N VAL A 72 -8.02 16.32 -2.30
CA VAL A 72 -8.34 15.88 -3.66
C VAL A 72 -9.56 16.66 -4.11
N THR A 73 -9.39 17.45 -5.16
CA THR A 73 -10.41 18.31 -5.76
C THR A 73 -10.50 18.06 -7.27
N GLY A 74 -11.57 18.52 -7.88
CA GLY A 74 -11.82 18.45 -9.32
C GLY A 74 -13.00 17.57 -9.71
N SER A 75 -13.10 17.32 -11.00
CA SER A 75 -14.11 16.45 -11.60
C SER A 75 -13.96 15.00 -11.14
N ARG A 76 -15.02 14.19 -11.31
CA ARG A 76 -15.00 12.75 -11.03
C ARG A 76 -13.80 12.02 -11.64
N GLY A 77 -13.41 12.40 -12.86
CA GLY A 77 -12.24 11.84 -13.54
C GLY A 77 -10.91 12.24 -12.91
N GLU A 78 -10.79 13.49 -12.47
CA GLU A 78 -9.59 14.01 -11.79
C GLU A 78 -9.44 13.40 -10.40
N ILE A 79 -10.53 13.24 -9.64
CA ILE A 79 -10.54 12.55 -8.35
C ILE A 79 -10.03 11.11 -8.50
N LYS A 80 -10.54 10.36 -9.49
CA LYS A 80 -10.07 8.99 -9.76
C LYS A 80 -8.59 8.95 -10.15
N ASP A 81 -8.13 9.90 -10.97
CA ASP A 81 -6.73 9.99 -11.39
C ASP A 81 -5.80 10.30 -10.22
N GLU A 82 -6.17 11.25 -9.35
CA GLU A 82 -5.39 11.57 -8.15
C GLU A 82 -5.34 10.39 -7.18
N ILE A 83 -6.46 9.72 -6.91
CA ILE A 83 -6.46 8.54 -6.03
C ILE A 83 -5.59 7.42 -6.62
N ALA A 84 -5.78 7.09 -7.90
CA ALA A 84 -4.99 6.06 -8.58
C ALA A 84 -3.48 6.40 -8.56
N TYR A 85 -3.14 7.66 -8.79
CA TYR A 85 -1.78 8.16 -8.71
C TYR A 85 -1.21 8.00 -7.30
N LYS A 86 -1.95 8.38 -6.25
CA LYS A 86 -1.49 8.25 -4.86
C LYS A 86 -1.33 6.80 -4.42
N MET A 87 -2.18 5.89 -4.88
CA MET A 87 -1.98 4.44 -4.67
C MET A 87 -0.67 3.97 -5.32
N ALA A 88 -0.40 4.34 -6.58
CA ALA A 88 0.85 3.98 -7.25
C ALA A 88 2.09 4.63 -6.60
N ARG A 89 1.98 5.86 -6.11
CA ARG A 89 3.07 6.52 -5.37
C ARG A 89 3.34 5.84 -4.01
N CYS A 90 2.29 5.37 -3.33
CA CYS A 90 2.44 4.55 -2.12
C CYS A 90 3.18 3.24 -2.42
N TRP A 91 2.82 2.53 -3.50
CA TRP A 91 3.58 1.36 -3.96
C TRP A 91 5.05 1.66 -4.21
N TRP A 92 5.31 2.76 -4.92
CA TRP A 92 6.66 3.23 -5.23
C TRP A 92 7.47 3.53 -3.95
N MET A 93 6.90 4.28 -2.99
CA MET A 93 7.58 4.66 -1.74
C MET A 93 8.14 3.46 -0.96
N PHE A 94 7.53 2.29 -1.11
CA PHE A 94 7.95 1.05 -0.46
C PHE A 94 8.77 0.13 -1.39
N ASN A 95 9.49 0.71 -2.35
CA ASN A 95 10.30 0.02 -3.35
C ASN A 95 9.52 -1.09 -4.07
N GLU A 96 8.25 -0.84 -4.40
CA GLU A 96 7.41 -1.76 -5.17
C GLU A 96 7.31 -3.15 -4.52
N GLY A 97 7.30 -3.20 -3.18
CA GLY A 97 7.19 -4.45 -2.43
C GLY A 97 8.37 -5.42 -2.60
N ARG A 98 9.50 -5.00 -3.20
CA ARG A 98 10.68 -5.84 -3.46
C ARG A 98 11.38 -6.35 -2.21
N HIS A 99 11.20 -5.66 -1.10
CA HIS A 99 11.88 -5.98 0.15
C HIS A 99 10.89 -6.61 1.11
N GLU A 100 11.27 -7.78 1.60
CA GLU A 100 10.59 -8.38 2.74
C GLU A 100 10.92 -7.56 3.99
N LYS A 101 9.99 -7.52 4.96
CA LYS A 101 10.25 -6.93 6.28
C LYS A 101 10.58 -5.43 6.27
N VAL A 102 9.98 -4.67 5.37
CA VAL A 102 10.21 -3.22 5.27
C VAL A 102 9.65 -2.48 6.49
N LEU A 103 8.52 -2.96 7.01
CA LEU A 103 7.89 -2.41 8.22
C LEU A 103 8.33 -3.12 9.50
N ASP A 104 9.19 -4.14 9.43
CA ASP A 104 9.74 -4.74 10.64
C ASP A 104 10.55 -3.67 11.38
N ASN A 105 10.14 -3.44 12.62
CA ASN A 105 10.64 -2.37 13.44
C ASN A 105 12.14 -2.56 13.69
N ALA A 106 12.88 -1.45 13.84
CA ALA A 106 14.21 -1.51 14.47
C ALA A 106 14.13 -2.00 15.93
N ALA A 107 12.90 -2.19 16.43
CA ALA A 107 12.58 -2.75 17.71
C ALA A 107 13.10 -4.18 17.93
N ASP A 108 13.71 -4.87 16.98
CA ASP A 108 14.51 -6.07 17.29
C ASP A 108 15.67 -5.72 18.25
N ILE A 109 16.28 -4.53 18.10
CA ILE A 109 17.31 -4.03 19.03
C ILE A 109 16.67 -3.66 20.38
N LEU A 110 15.45 -3.12 20.38
CA LEU A 110 14.76 -2.71 21.60
C LEU A 110 14.11 -3.90 22.34
N GLN A 111 13.71 -4.95 21.62
CA GLN A 111 13.30 -6.25 22.17
C GLN A 111 14.49 -6.92 22.84
N PHE A 112 15.69 -6.86 22.26
CA PHE A 112 16.92 -7.28 22.94
C PHE A 112 17.13 -6.52 24.28
N LEU A 113 16.65 -5.28 24.36
CA LEU A 113 16.66 -4.45 25.58
C LEU A 113 15.40 -4.58 26.45
N GLY A 114 14.47 -5.49 26.12
CA GLY A 114 13.29 -5.80 26.93
C GLY A 114 12.12 -4.82 26.80
N TRP A 115 12.07 -3.99 25.75
CA TRP A 115 10.94 -3.09 25.50
C TRP A 115 9.95 -3.72 24.50
N SER A 116 8.66 -3.69 24.84
CA SER A 116 7.59 -4.26 24.01
C SER A 116 7.30 -3.36 22.81
N SER A 117 7.52 -3.89 21.61
CA SER A 117 7.12 -3.28 20.36
C SER A 117 5.61 -3.42 20.14
N THR A 118 4.90 -2.35 19.82
CA THR A 118 3.55 -2.43 19.24
C THR A 118 3.68 -2.52 17.73
N ASP A 119 3.87 -3.73 17.21
CA ASP A 119 4.03 -3.95 15.78
C ASP A 119 2.71 -3.72 15.05
N LYS A 120 2.60 -2.58 14.38
CA LYS A 120 1.49 -2.31 13.47
C LYS A 120 1.83 -2.89 12.08
N PRO A 121 0.96 -3.69 11.46
CA PRO A 121 1.29 -4.47 10.27
C PRO A 121 1.29 -3.65 8.96
N CYS A 122 1.00 -2.35 9.02
CA CYS A 122 0.77 -1.51 7.85
C CYS A 122 1.19 -0.06 8.07
N PHE A 123 1.43 0.65 6.97
CA PHE A 123 1.77 2.08 6.97
C PHE A 123 0.74 2.90 6.19
N LEU A 124 0.26 3.99 6.79
CA LEU A 124 -0.65 4.94 6.13
C LEU A 124 0.17 5.92 5.29
N CYS A 125 0.26 5.68 3.97
CA CYS A 125 0.98 6.53 3.03
C CYS A 125 0.34 7.92 2.90
N TYR A 126 -0.98 7.95 2.67
CA TYR A 126 -1.72 9.18 2.43
C TYR A 126 -3.02 9.21 3.22
N ASP A 127 -3.37 10.40 3.72
CA ASP A 127 -4.72 10.78 4.14
C ASP A 127 -5.31 11.68 3.05
N LEU A 128 -6.23 11.13 2.27
CA LEU A 128 -6.87 11.80 1.15
C LEU A 128 -8.23 12.36 1.58
N LYS A 129 -8.35 13.69 1.62
CA LYS A 129 -9.63 14.38 1.85
C LYS A 129 -10.28 14.74 0.52
N ILE A 130 -11.46 14.21 0.24
CA ILE A 130 -12.23 14.59 -0.97
C ILE A 130 -12.89 15.94 -0.70
N ASP A 131 -12.23 17.03 -1.08
CA ASP A 131 -12.63 18.39 -0.77
C ASP A 131 -13.63 18.97 -1.79
N GLU A 132 -14.59 18.12 -2.19
CA GLU A 132 -15.70 18.51 -3.05
C GLU A 132 -16.99 18.52 -2.25
N LYS A 133 -17.88 19.46 -2.54
CA LYS A 133 -19.23 19.45 -1.95
C LYS A 133 -20.07 18.34 -2.57
N GLU A 134 -19.90 18.14 -3.87
CA GLU A 134 -20.57 17.14 -4.67
C GLU A 134 -19.60 16.65 -5.75
N ILE A 135 -19.58 15.35 -6.00
CA ILE A 135 -18.82 14.79 -7.12
C ILE A 135 -19.68 14.97 -8.37
N ALA A 136 -19.50 16.12 -9.03
CA ALA A 136 -20.38 16.56 -10.11
C ALA A 136 -20.24 15.65 -11.34
N GLU A 137 -21.32 14.93 -11.66
CA GLU A 137 -21.63 14.49 -13.02
C GLU A 137 -23.13 14.65 -13.33
N PRO A 138 -23.52 14.97 -14.58
CA PRO A 138 -24.90 15.33 -14.90
C PRO A 138 -25.95 14.20 -14.76
N SER A 139 -25.53 12.94 -14.56
CA SER A 139 -26.46 11.80 -14.68
C SER A 139 -26.29 10.65 -13.68
N GLN A 140 -25.29 10.63 -12.79
CA GLN A 140 -25.06 9.47 -11.91
C GLN A 140 -24.51 9.84 -10.53
N GLN A 141 -24.99 9.08 -9.53
CA GLN A 141 -24.55 8.89 -8.14
C GLN A 141 -23.51 9.88 -7.55
N SER A 142 -23.84 10.44 -6.38
CA SER A 142 -23.00 11.39 -5.61
C SER A 142 -21.70 10.82 -5.03
N PHE A 143 -21.31 9.60 -5.41
CA PHE A 143 -20.13 8.90 -4.93
C PHE A 143 -19.48 8.11 -6.07
N ILE A 144 -18.19 7.78 -5.94
CA ILE A 144 -17.47 6.89 -6.86
C ILE A 144 -17.49 5.47 -6.26
N PRO A 145 -18.21 4.51 -6.89
CA PRO A 145 -18.17 3.13 -6.48
C PRO A 145 -16.77 2.58 -6.74
N ALA A 146 -16.33 1.64 -5.91
CA ALA A 146 -14.97 1.16 -5.95
C ALA A 146 -14.68 0.29 -7.19
N GLU A 147 -15.70 -0.34 -7.77
CA GLU A 147 -15.65 -0.99 -9.08
C GLU A 147 -15.28 0.01 -10.19
N GLU A 148 -15.81 1.23 -10.13
CA GLU A 148 -15.52 2.26 -11.13
C GLU A 148 -14.08 2.77 -10.99
N LEU A 149 -13.58 2.94 -9.76
CA LEU A 149 -12.17 3.28 -9.56
C LEU A 149 -11.26 2.13 -10.00
N PHE A 150 -11.61 0.88 -9.69
CA PHE A 150 -10.86 -0.29 -10.13
C PHE A 150 -10.79 -0.37 -11.66
N GLU A 151 -11.94 -0.24 -12.33
CA GLU A 151 -12.02 -0.21 -13.79
C GLU A 151 -11.18 0.94 -14.36
N TYR A 152 -11.22 2.12 -13.74
CA TYR A 152 -10.37 3.25 -14.12
C TYR A 152 -8.88 2.88 -14.05
N MET A 153 -8.41 2.31 -12.94
CA MET A 153 -7.01 1.90 -12.76
C MET A 153 -6.56 0.81 -13.75
N SER A 154 -7.49 -0.06 -14.17
CA SER A 154 -7.25 -1.13 -15.16
C SER A 154 -7.13 -0.64 -16.61
N LYS A 155 -7.57 0.59 -16.90
CA LYS A 155 -7.59 1.18 -18.24
C LYS A 155 -6.66 2.37 -18.40
N LYS A 156 -6.50 3.18 -17.35
CA LYS A 156 -5.76 4.43 -17.38
C LYS A 156 -4.25 4.19 -17.34
N GLU A 157 -3.54 4.81 -18.27
CA GLU A 157 -2.08 4.83 -18.30
C GLU A 157 -1.50 5.63 -17.10
N HIS A 158 -0.39 5.14 -16.58
CA HIS A 158 0.34 5.72 -15.47
C HIS A 158 1.00 7.04 -15.90
N ARG A 159 0.80 8.12 -15.14
CA ARG A 159 1.29 9.47 -15.47
C ARG A 159 2.80 9.57 -15.74
N GLN A 160 3.61 8.72 -15.10
CA GLN A 160 5.08 8.78 -15.17
C GLN A 160 5.72 7.59 -15.91
N LEU A 161 4.95 6.53 -16.19
CA LEU A 161 5.49 5.29 -16.74
C LEU A 161 4.76 5.00 -18.05
N LYS A 162 5.47 5.22 -19.14
CA LYS A 162 4.95 4.99 -20.48
C LYS A 162 4.59 3.52 -20.66
N ASP A 163 3.45 3.25 -21.30
CA ASP A 163 2.98 1.91 -21.64
C ASP A 163 2.59 1.03 -20.42
N TRP A 164 2.51 1.62 -19.23
CA TRP A 164 2.03 0.95 -18.01
C TRP A 164 0.70 1.55 -17.57
N LYS A 165 -0.22 0.70 -17.11
CA LYS A 165 -1.43 1.16 -16.42
C LYS A 165 -1.22 1.16 -14.92
N TYR A 166 -2.06 1.90 -14.18
CA TYR A 166 -1.96 1.95 -12.72
C TYR A 166 -2.08 0.57 -12.07
N LEU A 167 -3.06 -0.23 -12.48
CA LEU A 167 -3.26 -1.59 -11.97
C LEU A 167 -2.05 -2.48 -12.31
N ASP A 168 -1.64 -2.49 -13.58
CA ASP A 168 -0.52 -3.32 -14.06
C ASP A 168 0.79 -2.98 -13.34
N TYR A 169 1.02 -1.68 -13.08
CA TYR A 169 2.18 -1.22 -12.34
C TYR A 169 2.22 -1.80 -10.91
N ILE A 170 1.11 -1.72 -10.17
CA ILE A 170 1.08 -2.23 -8.79
C ILE A 170 1.16 -3.76 -8.76
N GLN A 171 0.54 -4.45 -9.72
CA GLN A 171 0.48 -5.91 -9.73
C GLN A 171 1.75 -6.60 -10.22
N TYR A 172 2.48 -5.99 -11.15
CA TYR A 172 3.58 -6.67 -11.86
C TYR A 172 4.92 -5.95 -11.81
N TYR A 173 4.94 -4.63 -11.59
CA TYR A 173 6.20 -3.89 -11.59
C TYR A 173 6.92 -4.05 -10.25
N GLY A 174 8.14 -4.60 -10.29
CA GLY A 174 8.96 -4.88 -9.10
C GLY A 174 8.69 -6.24 -8.44
N GLY A 175 7.58 -6.89 -8.77
CA GLY A 175 7.20 -8.20 -8.26
C GLY A 175 5.67 -8.36 -8.24
N PRO A 176 5.16 -9.53 -7.80
CA PRO A 176 3.73 -9.72 -7.64
C PRO A 176 3.22 -8.85 -6.48
N GLY A 177 2.37 -7.88 -6.79
CA GLY A 177 1.68 -7.03 -5.84
C GLY A 177 0.17 -7.23 -5.90
N GLU A 178 -0.52 -6.75 -4.86
CA GLU A 178 -1.97 -6.78 -4.78
C GLU A 178 -2.53 -5.35 -4.62
N LEU A 179 -3.67 -5.11 -5.25
CA LEU A 179 -4.41 -3.85 -5.12
C LEU A 179 -5.81 -4.14 -4.56
N GLY A 180 -6.18 -3.42 -3.51
CA GLY A 180 -7.52 -3.47 -2.91
C GLY A 180 -8.18 -2.09 -2.90
N ILE A 181 -9.45 -2.03 -3.24
CA ILE A 181 -10.28 -0.82 -3.07
C ILE A 181 -11.49 -1.25 -2.24
N LEU A 182 -11.52 -0.82 -0.98
CA LEU A 182 -12.49 -1.27 0.03
C LEU A 182 -13.49 -0.19 0.42
N ALA A 183 -13.42 0.98 -0.18
CA ALA A 183 -14.25 2.12 0.16
C ALA A 183 -14.97 2.70 -1.05
N LYS A 184 -16.23 3.09 -0.84
CA LYS A 184 -16.94 4.01 -1.73
C LYS A 184 -16.45 5.43 -1.46
N ILE A 185 -16.15 6.19 -2.52
CA ILE A 185 -15.56 7.52 -2.40
C ILE A 185 -16.68 8.56 -2.43
N GLU A 186 -16.89 9.23 -1.30
CA GLU A 186 -17.94 10.20 -1.06
C GLU A 186 -17.32 11.59 -0.83
N PRO A 187 -18.01 12.67 -1.20
CA PRO A 187 -17.57 14.03 -0.94
C PRO A 187 -17.38 14.30 0.56
N GLN A 188 -16.45 15.19 0.91
CA GLN A 188 -16.16 15.62 2.29
C GLN A 188 -15.75 14.47 3.23
N LYS A 189 -15.19 13.39 2.69
CA LYS A 189 -14.66 12.25 3.47
C LYS A 189 -13.16 12.08 3.32
N HIS A 190 -12.57 11.45 4.33
CA HIS A 190 -11.17 11.09 4.40
C HIS A 190 -10.95 9.60 4.11
N TYR A 191 -9.96 9.32 3.28
CA TYR A 191 -9.59 7.98 2.85
C TYR A 191 -8.10 7.73 3.10
N GLY A 192 -7.78 6.55 3.60
CA GLY A 192 -6.42 6.11 3.77
C GLY A 192 -5.93 5.33 2.56
N VAL A 193 -4.78 5.71 2.02
CA VAL A 193 -3.98 4.85 1.12
C VAL A 193 -2.93 4.16 1.97
N VAL A 194 -3.00 2.84 2.05
CA VAL A 194 -2.21 2.03 2.97
C VAL A 194 -1.30 1.09 2.18
N PHE A 195 -0.05 0.99 2.62
CA PHE A 195 0.86 -0.07 2.22
C PHE A 195 0.87 -1.19 3.25
N LEU A 196 0.72 -2.43 2.78
CA LEU A 196 0.89 -3.64 3.56
C LEU A 196 2.06 -4.43 3.00
N PRO A 197 3.14 -4.67 3.77
CA PRO A 197 4.21 -5.52 3.33
C PRO A 197 3.74 -6.98 3.29
N ARG A 198 4.41 -7.75 2.43
CA ARG A 198 4.39 -9.20 2.45
C ARG A 198 4.71 -9.73 3.85
N THR A 199 3.90 -10.67 4.36
CA THR A 199 4.16 -11.40 5.59
C THR A 199 4.30 -12.89 5.26
N THR A 200 5.47 -13.46 5.54
CA THR A 200 5.82 -14.84 5.16
C THR A 200 5.70 -15.81 6.34
N ASP A 201 4.67 -15.67 7.19
CA ASP A 201 4.30 -16.82 8.00
C ASP A 201 3.58 -17.79 7.06
N ARG A 202 4.25 -18.89 6.72
CA ARG A 202 3.83 -19.79 5.62
C ARG A 202 2.83 -20.84 6.09
N GLY A 203 2.59 -20.90 7.41
CA GLY A 203 1.84 -21.96 8.06
C GLY A 203 0.32 -21.78 8.04
N GLU A 204 -0.19 -20.54 7.96
CA GLU A 204 -1.64 -20.30 8.12
C GLU A 204 -2.34 -19.87 6.84
N PHE A 205 -1.68 -19.27 5.84
CA PHE A 205 -2.34 -18.94 4.56
C PHE A 205 -2.96 -20.15 3.85
N LEU A 206 -2.27 -21.30 3.81
CA LEU A 206 -2.79 -22.53 3.21
C LEU A 206 -3.95 -23.12 4.04
N ASN A 207 -3.88 -23.01 5.38
CA ASN A 207 -4.96 -23.45 6.26
C ASN A 207 -6.18 -22.53 6.20
N TRP A 208 -6.01 -21.22 6.02
CA TRP A 208 -7.10 -20.28 5.75
C TRP A 208 -7.80 -20.68 4.45
N ALA A 209 -7.07 -20.84 3.35
CA ALA A 209 -7.67 -21.20 2.07
C ALA A 209 -8.48 -22.50 2.17
N ASP A 210 -7.95 -23.53 2.85
CA ASP A 210 -8.66 -24.79 3.10
C ASP A 210 -9.86 -24.62 4.06
N THR A 211 -9.78 -23.72 5.05
CA THR A 211 -10.86 -23.52 6.05
C THR A 211 -11.99 -22.62 5.53
N VAL A 212 -11.71 -21.67 4.63
CA VAL A 212 -12.75 -20.88 3.95
C VAL A 212 -13.46 -21.73 2.90
N ILE A 213 -12.76 -22.68 2.28
CA ILE A 213 -13.35 -23.68 1.39
C ILE A 213 -14.16 -24.73 2.17
N ALA A 214 -13.73 -25.14 3.36
CA ALA A 214 -14.44 -26.14 4.17
C ALA A 214 -15.55 -25.55 5.07
N GLY A 215 -15.45 -24.28 5.47
CA GLY A 215 -16.32 -23.63 6.47
C GLY A 215 -17.54 -22.92 5.90
N THR A 216 -17.63 -22.74 4.58
CA THR A 216 -18.79 -22.13 3.91
C THR A 216 -19.98 -23.08 3.71
N GLY A 217 -19.94 -24.30 4.25
CA GLY A 217 -21.10 -25.18 4.26
C GLY A 217 -21.60 -25.55 2.87
N VAL A 218 -20.73 -25.56 1.85
CA VAL A 218 -21.00 -26.27 0.60
C VAL A 218 -20.87 -27.76 0.91
N VAL A 219 -21.95 -28.30 1.48
CA VAL A 219 -22.13 -29.72 1.67
C VAL A 219 -21.86 -30.39 0.33
N ALA A 220 -20.93 -31.34 0.34
CA ALA A 220 -20.71 -32.31 -0.72
C ALA A 220 -21.96 -33.19 -0.90
N GLY A 221 -23.02 -32.60 -1.43
CA GLY A 221 -24.24 -33.23 -1.87
C GLY A 221 -24.22 -33.24 -3.39
N SER A 222 -23.79 -34.38 -3.94
CA SER A 222 -23.97 -34.84 -5.32
C SER A 222 -24.83 -33.95 -6.24
N GLY A 223 -24.18 -33.32 -7.23
CA GLY A 223 -24.84 -32.88 -8.45
C GLY A 223 -24.87 -31.37 -8.67
N ALA A 224 -23.87 -30.89 -9.43
CA ALA A 224 -23.90 -29.66 -10.21
C ALA A 224 -24.10 -28.34 -9.42
N LEU A 225 -22.98 -27.74 -9.01
CA LEU A 225 -22.70 -26.30 -9.18
C LEU A 225 -21.20 -26.09 -8.90
N GLY A 226 -20.42 -26.08 -9.97
CA GLY A 226 -18.97 -25.93 -9.91
C GLY A 226 -18.58 -24.50 -9.60
N VAL A 227 -17.93 -24.29 -8.46
CA VAL A 227 -17.00 -23.16 -8.32
C VAL A 227 -15.71 -23.63 -8.96
N ALA A 228 -15.56 -23.26 -10.23
CA ALA A 228 -14.38 -23.51 -11.02
C ALA A 228 -13.19 -22.75 -10.42
N SER A 229 -12.30 -23.47 -9.75
CA SER A 229 -10.89 -23.14 -9.82
C SER A 229 -10.49 -23.24 -11.30
N VAL A 230 -10.22 -22.09 -11.92
CA VAL A 230 -9.76 -22.03 -13.31
C VAL A 230 -8.32 -22.51 -13.36
N VAL A 231 -8.15 -23.83 -13.35
CA VAL A 231 -7.14 -24.53 -14.14
C VAL A 231 -7.91 -25.09 -15.33
N GLY A 232 -7.56 -24.63 -16.53
CA GLY A 232 -8.48 -24.60 -17.68
C GLY A 232 -9.13 -25.92 -18.08
N ALA A 233 -10.44 -25.84 -18.35
CA ALA A 233 -11.11 -26.46 -19.49
C ALA A 233 -12.45 -25.74 -19.67
N GLY A 234 -12.75 -25.29 -20.89
CA GLY A 234 -13.86 -24.39 -21.16
C GLY A 234 -15.26 -24.98 -20.88
N ALA A 235 -16.16 -24.16 -20.34
CA ALA A 235 -17.60 -24.21 -20.60
C ALA A 235 -18.32 -22.97 -20.02
N CYS A 236 -18.92 -22.22 -20.94
CA CYS A 236 -20.25 -21.58 -20.89
C CYS A 236 -20.68 -20.64 -19.75
N PHE A 237 -20.84 -19.37 -20.14
CA PHE A 237 -22.06 -18.55 -20.10
C PHE A 237 -23.29 -19.03 -19.30
N ALA A 238 -23.86 -18.05 -18.58
CA ALA A 238 -25.26 -17.90 -18.18
C ALA A 238 -25.73 -18.59 -16.90
N THR A 239 -25.58 -17.91 -15.75
CA THR A 239 -26.67 -17.78 -14.76
C THR A 239 -26.52 -16.50 -13.94
N ILE A 240 -27.65 -15.84 -13.75
CA ILE A 240 -27.88 -14.55 -13.10
C ILE A 240 -27.77 -14.72 -11.57
N GLY A 241 -27.04 -13.80 -10.91
CA GLY A 241 -27.27 -13.43 -9.51
C GLY A 241 -26.51 -14.21 -8.44
N CYS A 242 -25.27 -13.78 -8.15
CA CYS A 242 -24.67 -13.72 -6.80
C CYS A 242 -23.40 -12.87 -6.87
N GLY A 243 -23.42 -11.72 -6.19
CA GLY A 243 -22.51 -10.59 -6.39
C GLY A 243 -21.14 -10.72 -5.69
N VAL A 244 -20.32 -11.64 -6.17
CA VAL A 244 -18.86 -11.55 -6.01
C VAL A 244 -18.25 -11.69 -7.39
N ALA A 245 -18.08 -10.57 -8.10
CA ALA A 245 -17.37 -10.55 -9.36
C ALA A 245 -15.86 -10.56 -9.07
N VAL A 246 -15.31 -11.74 -8.81
CA VAL A 246 -13.86 -11.91 -8.94
C VAL A 246 -13.55 -11.84 -10.43
N VAL A 247 -13.09 -10.69 -10.92
CA VAL A 247 -12.67 -10.51 -12.30
C VAL A 247 -11.31 -11.20 -12.48
N ILE A 248 -11.31 -12.54 -12.53
CA ILE A 248 -10.14 -13.33 -12.87
C ILE A 248 -10.02 -13.37 -14.39
N GLY A 249 -9.39 -12.33 -14.95
CA GLY A 249 -8.88 -12.36 -16.32
C GLY A 249 -7.73 -13.38 -16.40
N GLY A 250 -7.85 -14.35 -17.30
CA GLY A 250 -7.09 -15.60 -17.26
C GLY A 250 -5.57 -15.54 -17.48
N ALA A 251 -4.90 -16.36 -16.66
CA ALA A 251 -3.78 -17.26 -16.97
C ALA A 251 -2.43 -16.68 -17.45
N THR A 252 -1.61 -16.22 -16.50
CA THR A 252 -0.36 -16.88 -16.06
C THR A 252 0.19 -16.13 -14.84
N ALA A 253 0.38 -16.82 -13.70
CA ALA A 253 0.79 -16.25 -12.39
C ALA A 253 -0.12 -15.09 -11.90
N ALA A 254 -1.38 -15.41 -11.61
CA ALA A 254 -2.43 -14.42 -11.36
C ALA A 254 -2.22 -13.62 -10.06
N ALA A 255 -1.92 -12.33 -10.21
CA ALA A 255 -2.19 -11.33 -9.18
C ALA A 255 -3.71 -11.25 -8.98
N SER A 256 -4.19 -11.71 -7.82
CA SER A 256 -5.61 -11.61 -7.48
C SER A 256 -5.91 -10.17 -7.06
N ALA A 257 -6.56 -9.40 -7.92
CA ALA A 257 -7.24 -8.20 -7.47
C ALA A 257 -8.60 -8.61 -6.90
N PHE A 258 -8.87 -8.25 -5.64
CA PHE A 258 -10.17 -8.44 -5.02
C PHE A 258 -10.85 -7.09 -4.82
N TYR A 259 -12.12 -7.04 -5.17
CA TYR A 259 -13.00 -5.96 -4.81
C TYR A 259 -14.04 -6.50 -3.82
N ILE A 260 -14.01 -5.97 -2.60
CA ILE A 260 -14.98 -6.31 -1.55
C ILE A 260 -15.93 -5.12 -1.46
N GLY A 261 -17.17 -5.30 -1.93
CA GLY A 261 -18.22 -4.30 -1.72
C GLY A 261 -18.38 -3.99 -0.23
N ALA A 262 -18.65 -2.73 0.10
CA ALA A 262 -18.65 -2.17 1.46
C ALA A 262 -19.58 -2.87 2.50
N HIS A 263 -20.31 -3.93 2.11
CA HIS A 263 -21.19 -4.70 2.97
C HIS A 263 -20.50 -5.80 3.81
N GLN A 264 -19.18 -5.97 3.66
CA GLN A 264 -18.38 -7.04 4.28
C GLN A 264 -17.29 -6.48 5.22
N LEU A 265 -17.65 -5.54 6.12
CA LEU A 265 -16.70 -4.94 7.07
C LEU A 265 -15.99 -5.96 7.98
N ASN A 266 -16.62 -7.12 8.24
CA ASN A 266 -15.99 -8.21 8.99
C ASN A 266 -14.84 -8.90 8.22
N GLU A 267 -14.83 -8.85 6.88
CA GLU A 267 -13.75 -9.42 6.05
C GLU A 267 -12.53 -8.50 5.99
N ILE A 268 -12.71 -7.18 6.15
CA ILE A 268 -11.59 -6.22 6.19
C ILE A 268 -10.67 -6.52 7.38
N GLN A 269 -11.23 -6.91 8.52
CA GLN A 269 -10.42 -7.26 9.69
C GLN A 269 -9.57 -8.51 9.44
N ALA A 270 -10.14 -9.55 8.83
CA ALA A 270 -9.39 -10.73 8.44
C ALA A 270 -8.23 -10.39 7.48
N PHE A 271 -8.43 -9.45 6.57
CA PHE A 271 -7.39 -9.04 5.62
C PHE A 271 -6.12 -8.46 6.29
N PHE A 272 -6.29 -7.63 7.33
CA PHE A 272 -5.15 -7.02 8.03
C PHE A 272 -4.43 -8.00 8.96
N ASP A 273 -5.16 -8.98 9.48
CA ASP A 273 -4.72 -9.91 10.53
C ASP A 273 -4.15 -11.23 9.96
N GLN A 274 -4.23 -11.46 8.64
CA GLN A 274 -3.78 -12.70 8.00
C GLN A 274 -2.41 -12.61 7.31
N ASP A 275 -1.81 -13.79 7.08
CA ASP A 275 -0.61 -14.00 6.26
C ASP A 275 -0.81 -13.49 4.83
N ARG A 276 0.12 -12.66 4.34
CA ARG A 276 0.06 -12.05 3.01
C ARG A 276 1.22 -12.51 2.16
N PRO A 277 0.98 -13.38 1.17
CA PRO A 277 2.05 -13.86 0.30
C PRO A 277 2.60 -12.76 -0.61
N LEU A 278 1.89 -11.63 -0.76
CA LEU A 278 2.23 -10.48 -1.59
C LEU A 278 2.19 -9.19 -0.76
N SER A 279 2.91 -8.16 -1.20
CA SER A 279 2.71 -6.82 -0.66
C SER A 279 1.50 -6.18 -1.34
N SER A 280 0.71 -5.39 -0.61
CA SER A 280 -0.56 -4.87 -1.09
C SER A 280 -0.67 -3.35 -0.89
N VAL A 281 -1.37 -2.67 -1.79
CA VAL A 281 -1.80 -1.27 -1.62
C VAL A 281 -3.32 -1.21 -1.56
N ILE A 282 -3.83 -0.56 -0.52
CA ILE A 282 -5.26 -0.53 -0.24
C ILE A 282 -5.76 0.89 -0.09
N LEU A 283 -6.91 1.18 -0.73
CA LEU A 283 -7.72 2.35 -0.44
C LEU A 283 -8.89 1.93 0.47
N THR A 284 -9.04 2.60 1.62
CA THR A 284 -10.15 2.36 2.55
C THR A 284 -10.51 3.63 3.31
N ASP A 285 -11.61 3.64 4.07
CA ASP A 285 -11.97 4.76 4.94
C ASP A 285 -10.87 5.00 5.98
N LEU A 286 -10.50 6.27 6.20
CA LEU A 286 -9.42 6.63 7.14
C LEU A 286 -9.67 6.03 8.53
N LYS A 287 -10.92 6.08 9.02
CA LYS A 287 -11.31 5.56 10.34
C LYS A 287 -10.94 4.09 10.56
N ASN A 288 -10.91 3.28 9.50
CA ASN A 288 -10.60 1.85 9.59
C ASN A 288 -9.10 1.60 9.82
N VAL A 289 -8.24 2.54 9.41
CA VAL A 289 -6.79 2.35 9.37
C VAL A 289 -6.03 3.14 10.43
N GLU A 290 -6.57 4.24 10.95
CA GLU A 290 -5.88 5.06 11.96
C GLU A 290 -5.50 4.30 13.23
N ALA A 291 -6.36 3.37 13.67
CA ALA A 291 -6.10 2.54 14.83
C ALA A 291 -5.05 1.44 14.55
N ARG A 292 -4.92 1.00 13.30
CA ARG A 292 -4.23 -0.24 12.91
C ARG A 292 -2.89 -0.02 12.21
N CYS A 293 -2.72 1.10 11.52
CA CYS A 293 -1.49 1.41 10.77
C CYS A 293 -0.65 2.48 11.46
N GLN A 294 0.65 2.48 11.19
CA GLN A 294 1.57 3.54 11.57
C GLN A 294 1.30 4.79 10.72
N LYS A 295 1.31 5.96 11.37
CA LYS A 295 1.19 7.28 10.71
C LYS A 295 2.52 8.01 10.58
N ASP A 296 3.46 7.72 11.47
CA ASP A 296 4.77 8.34 11.49
C ASP A 296 5.80 7.29 11.88
N LEU A 297 6.82 7.13 11.04
CA LEU A 297 7.93 6.22 11.26
C LEU A 297 9.22 6.94 11.71
N SER A 298 9.21 8.27 11.73
CA SER A 298 10.38 9.11 12.00
C SER A 298 10.72 9.31 13.49
N GLY A 299 9.97 8.67 14.39
CA GLY A 299 10.10 8.83 15.85
C GLY A 299 10.20 7.54 16.65
N GLU A 300 10.34 6.38 15.98
CA GLU A 300 10.61 5.07 16.59
C GLU A 300 12.05 4.62 16.31
#